data_AF-A0A957F618-F1
#
_entry.id   AF-A0A957F618-F1
#
_cell.length_a   1.000
_cell.length_b   1.000
_cell.length_c   1.000
_cell.angle_alpha   90.00
_cell.angle_beta   90.00
_cell.angle_gamma   90.00
#
_symmetry.space_group_name_H-M   'P 1'
#
loop_
_entity.id
_entity.type
_entity.pdbx_description
1 polymer ?
#
loop_
_entity_poly.entity_id
_entity_poly.type
_entity_poly.pdbx_seq_one_letter_code
_entity_poly.pdbx_strand_id
1 'polypeptide(L)'
;MTHRYQDEMPAQTGLNRRQFLRAASLTAVAATAAGAGAAAFSKTPAAPPAISVVPSAAATAVPLLESAGENAAQLLAQLAAAQAENRRLQATLTATQQQMQQMQGQADAADSAAEPLLLELQAANAQVGLLAGLVALYEQLDDVTLAEVWDAGVTAVSEAVDDLLEETPALGVGVAAGRQALLALENQLPALQDGRLWLSDHLDRLQALYARVQALLAAAVETAGSVLEMLNHWFADVLDWLPFGLVQKAAAIMQAIADVLAEMPQTMSGLDLNVRQPLDTWLAADDPADAPLRRELIGPLRDGVLTPADAVIGKADTLQKAYREQLATPLQSAVANRQQLRAQIDAYRQQHGV
;
A
#
# COMPACT_ATOMS: atom_id res chain seq x y z
N MET A 1 -29.88 -40.34 34.25
CA MET A 1 -31.13 -39.94 33.57
C MET A 1 -30.78 -38.80 32.61
N THR A 2 -30.44 -39.05 31.33
CA THR A 2 -31.35 -39.22 30.15
C THR A 2 -32.07 -37.91 29.80
N HIS A 3 -32.13 -37.33 28.59
CA HIS A 3 -31.69 -37.56 27.19
C HIS A 3 -31.82 -36.18 26.50
N ARG A 4 -30.88 -35.66 25.67
CA ARG A 4 -30.67 -35.85 24.22
C ARG A 4 -31.94 -35.68 23.34
N TYR A 5 -31.98 -34.63 22.51
CA TYR A 5 -32.23 -34.57 21.03
C TYR A 5 -32.21 -33.07 20.63
N GLN A 6 -31.27 -32.53 19.85
CA GLN A 6 -30.93 -32.69 18.41
C GLN A 6 -31.94 -32.09 17.41
N ASP A 7 -31.35 -31.54 16.34
CA ASP A 7 -31.90 -30.93 15.10
C ASP A 7 -32.35 -29.45 15.21
N GLU A 8 -31.89 -28.48 14.41
CA GLU A 8 -31.31 -28.50 13.05
C GLU A 8 -30.43 -27.24 12.77
N MET A 9 -29.31 -27.44 12.07
CA MET A 9 -28.62 -26.47 11.18
C MET A 9 -29.24 -26.58 9.77
N PRO A 10 -29.21 -25.56 8.88
CA PRO A 10 -27.98 -25.06 8.21
C PRO A 10 -28.01 -23.51 7.97
N ALA A 11 -26.98 -22.78 7.52
CA ALA A 11 -25.97 -23.10 6.53
C ALA A 11 -24.69 -22.26 6.68
N GLN A 12 -23.63 -22.89 6.17
CA GLN A 12 -22.29 -22.43 5.82
C GLN A 12 -22.24 -21.08 5.08
N THR A 13 -21.23 -20.24 5.36
CA THR A 13 -20.24 -19.72 4.37
C THR A 13 -19.26 -18.75 5.05
N GLY A 14 -17.95 -18.90 4.80
CA GLY A 14 -16.97 -17.87 5.19
C GLY A 14 -15.55 -18.32 5.53
N LEU A 15 -15.22 -19.61 5.47
CA LEU A 15 -13.83 -20.08 5.45
C LEU A 15 -13.33 -20.09 4.01
N ASN A 16 -12.63 -19.03 3.56
CA ASN A 16 -11.48 -19.12 2.63
C ASN A 16 -11.07 -17.75 2.06
N ARG A 17 -10.16 -17.05 2.76
CA ARG A 17 -9.30 -16.01 2.16
C ARG A 17 -7.81 -16.38 2.17
N ARG A 18 -7.40 -17.36 2.99
CA ARG A 18 -6.00 -17.81 3.08
C ARG A 18 -5.64 -19.02 2.20
N GLN A 19 -6.62 -19.61 1.49
CA GLN A 19 -6.37 -20.65 0.47
C GLN A 19 -6.43 -20.12 -0.98
N PHE A 20 -6.70 -18.82 -1.18
CA PHE A 20 -6.84 -18.23 -2.52
C PHE A 20 -5.53 -17.72 -3.14
N LEU A 21 -4.40 -17.75 -2.42
CA LEU A 21 -3.09 -17.35 -2.96
C LEU A 21 -2.11 -18.53 -3.17
N ARG A 22 -2.60 -19.77 -3.24
CA ARG A 22 -1.77 -20.97 -3.50
C ARG A 22 -2.05 -21.71 -4.81
N ALA A 23 -2.78 -21.11 -5.76
CA ALA A 23 -3.13 -21.75 -7.02
C ALA A 23 -2.77 -20.88 -8.25
N ALA A 24 -1.48 -20.62 -8.44
CA ALA A 24 -0.92 -20.22 -9.73
C ALA A 24 0.36 -21.03 -10.01
N SER A 25 0.21 -22.35 -9.98
CA SER A 25 1.18 -23.29 -10.53
C SER A 25 0.72 -23.69 -11.94
N LEU A 26 1.58 -23.44 -12.92
CA LEU A 26 1.94 -24.36 -13.99
C LEU A 26 0.79 -24.99 -14.81
N THR A 27 0.70 -24.61 -16.08
CA THR A 27 0.38 -25.58 -17.14
C THR A 27 1.15 -25.23 -18.41
N ALA A 28 2.07 -26.10 -18.78
CA ALA A 28 2.79 -26.12 -20.04
C ALA A 28 1.87 -26.62 -21.17
N VAL A 29 2.02 -26.06 -22.37
CA VAL A 29 1.66 -26.74 -23.62
C VAL A 29 2.81 -26.54 -24.62
N ALA A 30 3.17 -27.66 -25.24
CA ALA A 30 4.36 -27.89 -26.02
C ALA A 30 4.17 -27.66 -27.53
N ALA A 31 5.33 -27.51 -28.19
CA ALA A 31 5.71 -28.06 -29.50
C ALA A 31 5.17 -27.43 -30.80
N THR A 32 6.10 -26.88 -31.59
CA THR A 32 6.40 -27.17 -33.01
C THR A 32 7.76 -26.52 -33.31
N ALA A 33 8.89 -27.20 -33.56
CA ALA A 33 9.29 -28.19 -34.57
C ALA A 33 9.51 -27.60 -35.99
N ALA A 34 10.73 -27.14 -36.26
CA ALA A 34 11.48 -27.17 -37.53
C ALA A 34 12.84 -26.47 -37.27
N GLY A 35 14.04 -26.96 -37.61
CA GLY A 35 14.50 -28.07 -38.44
C GLY A 35 15.84 -27.65 -39.09
N ALA A 36 16.83 -28.53 -39.07
CA ALA A 36 18.12 -28.49 -39.80
C ALA A 36 19.18 -27.45 -39.35
N GLY A 37 20.48 -27.76 -39.25
CA GLY A 37 21.23 -28.96 -39.59
C GLY A 37 22.69 -28.85 -39.14
N ALA A 38 23.31 -30.00 -38.89
CA ALA A 38 24.70 -30.17 -38.51
C ALA A 38 25.62 -30.30 -39.73
N ALA A 39 26.87 -29.83 -39.62
CA ALA A 39 28.09 -30.41 -40.23
C ALA A 39 29.30 -29.59 -39.69
N ALA A 40 30.19 -30.11 -38.84
CA ALA A 40 31.18 -31.15 -39.07
C ALA A 40 32.13 -30.84 -40.26
N PHE A 41 33.31 -30.30 -39.96
CA PHE A 41 34.49 -30.39 -40.82
C PHE A 41 35.71 -30.77 -39.99
N SER A 42 35.95 -32.08 -39.90
CA SER A 42 37.23 -32.68 -39.58
C SER A 42 38.04 -32.82 -40.87
N LYS A 43 39.28 -32.31 -40.93
CA LYS A 43 40.21 -32.66 -41.99
C LYS A 43 41.66 -32.69 -41.47
N THR A 44 42.10 -33.89 -41.16
CA THR A 44 43.51 -34.36 -41.20
C THR A 44 43.49 -35.43 -42.30
N PRO A 45 44.46 -35.51 -43.25
CA PRO A 45 45.86 -35.81 -42.93
C PRO A 45 46.92 -35.26 -43.91
N ALA A 46 48.19 -35.30 -43.52
CA ALA A 46 49.27 -35.99 -44.26
C ALA A 46 50.65 -35.75 -43.61
N ALA A 47 51.33 -36.85 -43.29
CA ALA A 47 52.75 -36.93 -42.92
C ALA A 47 53.63 -36.89 -44.20
N PRO A 48 54.98 -36.78 -44.06
CA PRO A 48 55.86 -35.99 -44.92
C PRO A 48 56.39 -36.73 -46.17
N PRO A 49 56.91 -36.02 -47.19
CA PRO A 49 57.79 -36.63 -48.18
C PRO A 49 59.22 -36.77 -47.63
N ALA A 50 59.67 -38.02 -47.58
CA ALA A 50 61.06 -38.41 -47.43
C ALA A 50 61.88 -37.89 -48.62
N ILE A 51 62.96 -37.16 -48.36
CA ILE A 51 63.96 -36.83 -49.37
C ILE A 51 65.02 -37.93 -49.35
N SER A 52 64.99 -38.76 -50.39
CA SER A 52 65.98 -39.79 -50.67
C SER A 52 67.35 -39.17 -50.96
N VAL A 53 68.36 -39.68 -50.25
CA VAL A 53 69.78 -39.48 -50.54
C VAL A 53 70.11 -40.20 -51.85
N VAL A 54 70.61 -39.46 -52.83
CA VAL A 54 71.29 -40.03 -54.01
C VAL A 54 72.77 -39.73 -53.89
N PRO A 55 73.66 -40.75 -53.81
CA PRO A 55 75.10 -40.53 -53.87
C PRO A 55 75.49 -40.27 -55.33
N SER A 56 76.00 -39.08 -55.62
CA SER A 56 76.55 -38.79 -56.95
C SER A 56 77.92 -39.45 -57.09
N ALA A 57 78.02 -40.22 -58.16
CA ALA A 57 79.10 -41.14 -58.48
C ALA A 57 80.45 -40.47 -58.73
N ALA A 58 81.49 -41.23 -58.40
CA ALA A 58 82.85 -41.06 -58.88
C ALA A 58 82.94 -41.33 -60.40
N ALA A 59 83.64 -40.46 -61.12
CA ALA A 59 84.29 -40.70 -62.42
C ALA A 59 85.17 -39.46 -62.72
N THR A 60 86.36 -39.47 -63.32
CA THR A 60 87.15 -40.52 -63.98
C THR A 60 88.58 -39.96 -64.09
N ALA A 61 89.57 -40.84 -64.06
CA ALA A 61 90.95 -40.51 -64.35
C ALA A 61 91.17 -40.17 -65.85
N VAL A 62 91.88 -39.06 -66.09
CA VAL A 62 93.03 -38.84 -67.03
C VAL A 62 92.90 -39.27 -68.51
N PRO A 63 93.39 -38.44 -69.45
CA PRO A 63 94.56 -38.89 -70.21
C PRO A 63 95.73 -37.90 -70.16
N LEU A 64 96.92 -38.47 -69.96
CA LEU A 64 98.24 -37.89 -70.14
C LEU A 64 98.49 -37.70 -71.65
N LEU A 65 99.14 -36.62 -72.08
CA LEU A 65 100.50 -36.65 -72.63
C LEU A 65 101.03 -35.22 -72.92
N GLU A 66 102.25 -34.99 -72.44
CA GLU A 66 103.30 -34.12 -73.00
C GLU A 66 103.18 -32.57 -72.98
N SER A 67 103.56 -31.99 -71.83
CA SER A 67 104.79 -31.16 -71.76
C SER A 67 105.30 -31.13 -70.32
N ALA A 68 106.49 -31.69 -70.13
CA ALA A 68 107.10 -31.99 -68.83
C ALA A 68 107.71 -30.72 -68.20
N GLY A 69 107.28 -30.40 -66.98
CA GLY A 69 107.89 -29.39 -66.11
C GLY A 69 106.89 -28.61 -65.26
N GLU A 70 105.98 -27.87 -65.91
CA GLU A 70 105.10 -26.89 -65.24
C GLU A 70 103.65 -27.39 -65.01
N ASN A 71 103.15 -28.29 -65.85
CA ASN A 71 101.75 -28.77 -65.80
C ASN A 71 101.43 -29.69 -64.60
N ALA A 72 102.41 -30.43 -64.08
CA ALA A 72 102.22 -31.29 -62.90
C ALA A 72 102.07 -30.46 -61.61
N ALA A 73 102.80 -29.34 -61.51
CA ALA A 73 102.65 -28.38 -60.42
C ALA A 73 101.30 -27.65 -60.51
N GLN A 74 100.84 -27.33 -61.72
CA GLN A 74 99.53 -26.70 -61.96
C GLN A 74 98.35 -27.64 -61.64
N LEU A 75 98.45 -28.94 -61.95
CA LEU A 75 97.44 -29.93 -61.59
C LEU A 75 97.40 -30.20 -60.07
N LEU A 76 98.56 -30.25 -59.41
CA LEU A 76 98.63 -30.33 -57.94
C LEU A 76 98.08 -29.07 -57.28
N ALA A 77 98.34 -27.88 -57.85
CA ALA A 77 97.77 -26.62 -57.39
C ALA A 77 96.25 -26.56 -57.61
N GLN A 78 95.75 -27.08 -58.75
CA GLN A 78 94.31 -27.20 -59.00
C GLN A 78 93.64 -28.20 -58.06
N LEU A 79 94.28 -29.33 -57.77
CA LEU A 79 93.75 -30.31 -56.82
C LEU A 79 93.72 -29.72 -55.40
N ALA A 80 94.78 -29.01 -54.99
CA ALA A 80 94.84 -28.32 -53.72
C ALA A 80 93.78 -27.19 -53.62
N ALA A 81 93.56 -26.43 -54.70
CA ALA A 81 92.52 -25.42 -54.79
C ALA A 81 91.11 -26.04 -54.72
N ALA A 82 90.86 -27.13 -55.45
CA ALA A 82 89.58 -27.84 -55.42
C ALA A 82 89.31 -28.51 -54.06
N GLN A 83 90.35 -28.99 -53.37
CA GLN A 83 90.25 -29.49 -52.00
C GLN A 83 89.98 -28.36 -51.00
N ALA A 84 90.62 -27.20 -51.15
CA ALA A 84 90.35 -26.02 -50.33
C ALA A 84 88.92 -25.52 -50.53
N GLU A 85 88.42 -25.53 -51.77
CA GLU A 85 87.06 -25.15 -52.11
C GLU A 85 86.03 -26.14 -51.56
N ASN A 86 86.30 -27.46 -51.62
CA ASN A 86 85.45 -28.45 -50.97
C ASN A 86 85.36 -28.25 -49.45
N ARG A 87 86.49 -27.96 -48.78
CA ARG A 87 86.47 -27.64 -47.35
C ARG A 87 85.67 -26.37 -47.05
N ARG A 88 85.75 -25.36 -47.92
CA ARG A 88 84.97 -24.12 -47.79
C ARG A 88 83.48 -24.37 -47.98
N LEU A 89 83.08 -25.17 -48.96
CA LEU A 89 81.68 -25.53 -49.20
C LEU A 89 81.13 -26.38 -48.05
N GLN A 90 81.90 -27.33 -47.53
CA GLN A 90 81.52 -28.11 -46.35
C GLN A 90 81.35 -27.22 -45.11
N ALA A 91 82.25 -26.27 -44.88
CA ALA A 91 82.11 -25.30 -43.79
C ALA A 91 80.86 -24.42 -43.96
N THR A 92 80.57 -24.00 -45.20
CA THR A 92 79.39 -23.18 -45.52
C THR A 92 78.10 -23.98 -45.30
N LEU A 93 78.02 -25.22 -45.80
CA LEU A 93 76.89 -26.12 -45.57
C LEU A 93 76.63 -26.36 -44.09
N THR A 94 77.70 -26.61 -43.31
CA THR A 94 77.61 -26.82 -41.87
C THR A 94 77.11 -25.56 -41.16
N ALA A 95 77.64 -24.38 -41.50
CA ALA A 95 77.16 -23.10 -40.96
C ALA A 95 75.69 -22.85 -41.31
N THR A 96 75.27 -23.16 -42.55
CA THR A 96 73.88 -23.00 -43.00
C THR A 96 72.95 -23.99 -42.31
N GLN A 97 73.39 -25.23 -42.07
CA GLN A 97 72.63 -26.23 -41.31
C GLN A 97 72.47 -25.82 -39.84
N GLN A 98 73.53 -25.31 -39.21
CA GLN A 98 73.44 -24.77 -37.85
C GLN A 98 72.51 -23.57 -37.78
N GLN A 99 72.54 -22.69 -38.79
CA GLN A 99 71.62 -21.56 -38.88
C GLN A 99 70.16 -22.02 -39.04
N MET A 100 69.88 -23.03 -39.87
CA MET A 100 68.54 -23.61 -39.97
C MET A 100 68.08 -24.28 -38.68
N GLN A 101 68.94 -25.04 -38.01
CA GLN A 101 68.62 -25.64 -36.71
C GLN A 101 68.38 -24.57 -35.64
N GLN A 102 69.12 -23.48 -35.68
CA GLN A 102 68.91 -22.34 -34.78
C GLN A 102 67.57 -21.65 -35.06
N MET A 103 67.22 -21.43 -36.33
CA MET A 103 65.92 -20.87 -36.71
C MET A 103 64.76 -21.82 -36.37
N GLN A 104 64.93 -23.13 -36.55
CA GLN A 104 63.95 -24.13 -36.12
C GLN A 104 63.77 -24.11 -34.61
N GLY A 105 64.86 -24.10 -33.83
CA GLY A 105 64.78 -23.99 -32.37
C GLY A 105 64.13 -22.68 -31.90
N GLN A 106 64.33 -21.57 -32.62
CA GLN A 106 63.63 -20.30 -32.34
C GLN A 106 62.15 -20.35 -32.70
N ALA A 107 61.79 -20.97 -33.83
CA ALA A 107 60.39 -21.15 -34.23
C ALA A 107 59.64 -22.06 -33.25
N ASP A 108 60.24 -23.20 -32.88
CA ASP A 108 59.67 -24.13 -31.91
C ASP A 108 59.52 -23.45 -30.53
N ALA A 109 60.50 -22.64 -30.11
CA ALA A 109 60.39 -21.86 -28.86
C ALA A 109 59.30 -20.78 -28.92
N ALA A 110 59.09 -20.14 -30.07
CA ALA A 110 58.03 -19.16 -30.27
C ALA A 110 56.64 -19.83 -30.29
N ASP A 111 56.50 -20.99 -30.93
CA ASP A 111 55.25 -21.77 -30.95
C ASP A 111 54.91 -22.30 -29.55
N SER A 112 55.91 -22.82 -28.84
CA SER A 112 55.79 -23.26 -27.44
C SER A 112 55.35 -22.12 -26.49
N ALA A 113 55.71 -20.87 -26.80
CA ALA A 113 55.30 -19.69 -26.05
C ALA A 113 53.91 -19.15 -26.47
N ALA A 114 53.47 -19.41 -27.70
CA ALA A 114 52.17 -18.99 -28.22
C ALA A 114 51.01 -19.89 -27.73
N GLU A 115 51.23 -21.21 -27.61
CA GLU A 115 50.23 -22.15 -27.08
C GLU A 115 49.65 -21.76 -25.70
N PRO A 116 50.46 -21.46 -24.66
CA PRO A 116 49.92 -21.06 -23.35
C PRO A 116 49.17 -19.73 -23.40
N LEU A 117 49.62 -18.78 -24.22
CA LEU A 117 48.92 -17.50 -24.40
C LEU A 117 47.57 -17.68 -25.08
N LEU A 118 47.45 -18.57 -26.07
CA LEU A 118 46.16 -18.89 -26.72
C LEU A 118 45.19 -19.58 -25.75
N LEU A 119 45.70 -20.49 -24.91
CA LEU A 119 44.93 -21.12 -23.83
C LEU A 119 44.46 -20.10 -22.79
N GLU A 120 45.34 -19.18 -22.38
CA GLU A 120 45.01 -18.11 -21.42
C GLU A 120 43.97 -17.14 -22.01
N LEU A 121 44.08 -16.79 -23.29
CA LEU A 121 43.13 -15.93 -23.99
C LEU A 121 41.76 -16.63 -24.16
N GLN A 122 41.74 -17.94 -24.45
CA GLN A 122 40.51 -18.72 -24.46
C GLN A 122 39.87 -18.82 -23.07
N ALA A 123 40.66 -19.04 -22.02
CA ALA A 123 40.17 -19.06 -20.64
C ALA A 123 39.60 -17.69 -20.22
N ALA A 124 40.29 -16.60 -20.56
CA ALA A 124 39.82 -15.24 -20.34
C ALA A 124 38.51 -14.95 -21.09
N ASN A 125 38.41 -15.35 -22.36
CA ASN A 125 37.17 -15.21 -23.14
C ASN A 125 36.01 -16.02 -22.56
N ALA A 126 36.26 -17.25 -22.10
CA ALA A 126 35.24 -18.06 -21.43
C ALA A 126 34.76 -17.40 -20.13
N GLN A 127 35.67 -16.79 -19.37
CA GLN A 127 35.35 -16.09 -18.14
C GLN A 127 34.57 -14.78 -18.41
N VAL A 128 34.94 -14.04 -19.46
CA VAL A 128 34.18 -12.87 -19.93
C VAL A 128 32.76 -13.28 -20.34
N GLY A 129 32.60 -14.38 -21.08
CA GLY A 129 31.28 -14.91 -21.46
C GLY A 129 30.41 -15.29 -20.26
N LEU A 130 31.02 -15.89 -19.23
CA LEU A 130 30.31 -16.27 -17.99
C LEU A 130 29.88 -15.03 -17.20
N LEU A 131 30.76 -14.03 -17.07
CA LEU A 131 30.43 -12.75 -16.44
C LEU A 131 29.34 -12.00 -17.22
N ALA A 132 29.41 -11.98 -18.55
CA ALA A 132 28.38 -11.37 -19.39
C ALA A 132 27.02 -12.07 -19.24
N GLY A 133 27.00 -13.41 -19.16
CA GLY A 133 25.76 -14.16 -18.89
C GLY A 133 25.18 -13.89 -17.50
N LEU A 134 26.04 -13.73 -16.48
CA LEU A 134 25.63 -13.38 -15.12
C LEU A 134 25.08 -11.94 -15.05
N VAL A 135 25.71 -11.00 -15.77
CA VAL A 135 25.20 -9.64 -15.95
C VAL A 135 23.84 -9.68 -16.65
N ALA A 136 23.67 -10.44 -17.74
CA ALA A 136 22.38 -10.55 -18.43
C ALA A 136 21.28 -11.15 -17.54
N LEU A 137 21.60 -12.11 -16.67
CA LEU A 137 20.66 -12.64 -15.68
C LEU A 137 20.30 -11.60 -14.60
N TYR A 138 21.27 -10.81 -14.13
CA TYR A 138 21.00 -9.69 -13.24
C TYR A 138 20.14 -8.64 -13.91
N GLU A 139 20.38 -8.34 -15.18
CA GLU A 139 19.55 -7.42 -15.95
C GLU A 139 18.17 -7.96 -16.16
N GLN A 140 17.99 -9.23 -16.51
CA GLN A 140 16.67 -9.82 -16.68
C GLN A 140 15.89 -9.87 -15.35
N LEU A 141 16.57 -10.16 -14.23
CA LEU A 141 15.98 -10.06 -12.89
C LEU A 141 15.59 -8.61 -12.56
N ASP A 142 16.43 -7.66 -12.95
CA ASP A 142 16.17 -6.24 -12.76
C ASP A 142 15.02 -5.77 -13.68
N ASP A 143 14.92 -6.27 -14.91
CA ASP A 143 13.92 -5.95 -15.93
C ASP A 143 12.57 -6.62 -15.72
N VAL A 144 12.47 -7.59 -14.80
CA VAL A 144 11.16 -7.93 -14.25
C VAL A 144 10.55 -6.62 -13.75
N THR A 145 9.39 -6.26 -14.31
CA THR A 145 8.64 -5.00 -14.14
C THR A 145 8.12 -4.76 -12.73
N LEU A 146 8.78 -5.33 -11.72
CA LEU A 146 8.62 -5.01 -10.31
C LEU A 146 8.61 -3.50 -10.10
N ALA A 147 9.45 -2.71 -10.79
CA ALA A 147 9.42 -1.26 -10.67
C ALA A 147 8.07 -0.65 -11.09
N GLU A 148 7.50 -1.05 -12.24
CA GLU A 148 6.22 -0.51 -12.72
C GLU A 148 5.04 -1.00 -11.90
N VAL A 149 5.02 -2.29 -11.53
CA VAL A 149 3.97 -2.87 -10.67
C VAL A 149 4.02 -2.24 -9.27
N TRP A 150 5.22 -1.97 -8.76
CA TRP A 150 5.39 -1.35 -7.45
C TRP A 150 5.06 0.14 -7.46
N ASP A 151 5.46 0.87 -8.50
CA ASP A 151 5.12 2.29 -8.65
C ASP A 151 3.62 2.50 -8.84
N ALA A 152 2.97 1.66 -9.66
CA ALA A 152 1.51 1.65 -9.80
C ALA A 152 0.82 1.28 -8.48
N GLY A 153 1.34 0.29 -7.75
CA GLY A 153 0.79 -0.13 -6.47
C GLY A 153 0.93 0.94 -5.38
N VAL A 154 2.09 1.60 -5.28
CA VAL A 154 2.33 2.71 -4.34
C VAL A 154 1.46 3.91 -4.70
N THR A 155 1.36 4.27 -5.98
CA THR A 155 0.49 5.35 -6.44
C THR A 155 -0.98 5.06 -6.09
N ALA A 156 -1.51 3.88 -6.40
CA ALA A 156 -2.89 3.52 -6.09
C ALA A 156 -3.19 3.54 -4.58
N VAL A 157 -2.25 3.10 -3.74
CA VAL A 157 -2.39 3.20 -2.28
C VAL A 157 -2.27 4.65 -1.82
N SER A 158 -1.40 5.46 -2.44
CA SER A 158 -1.25 6.88 -2.10
C SER A 158 -2.52 7.66 -2.39
N GLU A 159 -3.15 7.44 -3.55
CA GLU A 159 -4.44 8.01 -3.94
C GLU A 159 -5.53 7.62 -2.94
N ALA A 160 -5.67 6.32 -2.62
CA ALA A 160 -6.66 5.87 -1.65
C ALA A 160 -6.45 6.45 -0.23
N VAL A 161 -5.19 6.65 0.17
CA VAL A 161 -4.84 7.31 1.44
C VAL A 161 -5.18 8.79 1.38
N ASP A 162 -4.86 9.47 0.28
CA ASP A 162 -5.14 10.89 0.12
C ASP A 162 -6.65 11.18 0.04
N ASP A 163 -7.43 10.36 -0.68
CA ASP A 163 -8.90 10.44 -0.72
C ASP A 163 -9.51 10.31 0.68
N LEU A 164 -9.09 9.30 1.45
CA LEU A 164 -9.54 9.11 2.84
C LEU A 164 -9.26 10.36 3.71
N LEU A 165 -8.17 11.06 3.42
CA LEU A 165 -7.72 12.21 4.18
C LEU A 165 -8.33 13.51 3.71
N GLU A 166 -8.80 13.59 2.47
CA GLU A 166 -9.61 14.71 2.01
C GLU A 166 -10.94 14.77 2.78
N GLU A 167 -11.52 13.61 3.12
CA GLU A 167 -12.78 13.52 3.88
C GLU A 167 -12.59 13.72 5.39
N THR A 168 -11.38 13.48 5.91
CA THR A 168 -11.07 13.50 7.35
C THR A 168 -11.30 14.87 8.02
N PRO A 169 -10.93 16.02 7.43
CA PRO A 169 -11.23 17.35 7.97
C PRO A 169 -12.72 17.62 8.12
N ALA A 170 -13.54 17.23 7.13
CA ALA A 170 -14.99 17.40 7.21
C ALA A 170 -15.59 16.58 8.36
N LEU A 171 -15.11 15.34 8.54
CA LEU A 171 -15.46 14.52 9.70
C LEU A 171 -15.05 15.18 11.01
N GLY A 172 -13.84 15.75 11.09
CA GLY A 172 -13.35 16.47 12.27
C GLY A 172 -14.20 17.70 12.62
N VAL A 173 -14.62 18.48 11.62
CA VAL A 173 -15.57 19.59 11.82
C VAL A 173 -16.90 19.08 12.36
N GLY A 174 -17.43 17.99 11.81
CA GLY A 174 -18.67 17.36 12.28
C GLY A 174 -18.58 16.86 13.72
N VAL A 175 -17.48 16.19 14.10
CA VAL A 175 -17.25 15.71 15.46
C VAL A 175 -17.11 16.88 16.44
N ALA A 176 -16.36 17.93 16.07
CA ALA A 176 -16.21 19.13 16.88
C ALA A 176 -17.56 19.86 17.09
N ALA A 177 -18.35 20.02 16.04
CA ALA A 177 -19.70 20.59 16.13
C ALA A 177 -20.62 19.72 17.01
N GLY A 178 -20.55 18.40 16.89
CA GLY A 178 -21.29 17.45 17.73
C GLY A 178 -20.92 17.57 19.21
N ARG A 179 -19.62 17.70 19.52
CA ARG A 179 -19.16 17.95 20.90
C ARG A 179 -19.70 19.27 21.43
N GLN A 180 -19.61 20.34 20.65
CA GLN A 180 -20.09 21.65 21.07
C GLN A 180 -21.61 21.64 21.31
N ALA A 181 -22.38 20.94 20.47
CA ALA A 181 -23.81 20.77 20.67
C ALA A 181 -24.13 19.96 21.94
N LEU A 182 -23.40 18.87 22.21
CA LEU A 182 -23.56 18.10 23.45
C LEU A 182 -23.20 18.92 24.70
N LEU A 183 -22.11 19.69 24.66
CA LEU A 183 -21.74 20.59 25.76
C LEU A 183 -22.80 21.67 25.98
N ALA A 184 -23.34 22.25 24.91
CA ALA A 184 -24.42 23.23 25.02
C ALA A 184 -25.68 22.60 25.66
N LEU A 185 -26.01 21.36 25.28
CA LEU A 185 -27.11 20.61 25.88
C LEU A 185 -26.85 20.33 27.36
N GLU A 186 -25.67 19.81 27.73
CA GLU A 186 -25.28 19.54 29.12
C GLU A 186 -25.37 20.81 29.98
N ASN A 187 -24.96 21.96 29.44
CA ASN A 187 -25.05 23.25 30.12
C ASN A 187 -26.50 23.72 30.33
N GLN A 188 -27.46 23.26 29.53
CA GLN A 188 -28.88 23.59 29.66
C GLN A 188 -29.64 22.64 30.60
N LEU A 189 -29.08 21.46 30.90
CA LEU A 189 -29.75 20.47 31.76
C LEU A 189 -30.14 21.01 33.14
N PRO A 190 -29.31 21.80 33.85
CA PRO A 190 -29.71 22.35 35.16
C PRO A 190 -30.97 23.22 35.05
N ALA A 191 -31.05 24.10 34.04
CA ALA A 191 -32.22 24.94 33.83
C ALA A 191 -33.48 24.12 33.48
N LEU A 192 -33.33 23.01 32.75
CA LEU A 192 -34.44 22.10 32.48
C LEU A 192 -34.90 21.35 33.74
N GLN A 193 -33.98 20.98 34.62
CA GLN A 193 -34.31 20.39 35.92
C GLN A 193 -35.01 21.38 36.84
N ASP A 194 -34.53 22.62 36.91
CA ASP A 194 -35.19 23.70 37.65
C ASP A 194 -36.60 23.94 37.11
N GLY A 195 -36.76 23.99 35.78
CA GLY A 195 -38.06 24.11 35.12
C GLY A 195 -39.00 22.95 35.43
N ARG A 196 -38.49 21.72 35.48
CA ARG A 196 -39.26 20.52 35.88
C ARG A 196 -39.74 20.62 37.33
N LEU A 197 -38.85 20.97 38.26
CA LEU A 197 -39.19 21.14 39.67
C LEU A 197 -40.21 22.26 39.88
N TRP A 198 -40.03 23.38 39.18
CA TRP A 198 -40.98 24.48 39.18
C TRP A 198 -42.36 24.05 38.65
N LEU A 199 -42.40 23.32 37.52
CA LEU A 199 -43.65 22.83 36.93
C LEU A 199 -44.36 21.87 37.89
N SER A 200 -43.62 20.98 38.55
CA SER A 200 -44.15 20.08 39.58
C SER A 200 -44.83 20.85 40.71
N ASP A 201 -44.10 21.77 41.36
CA ASP A 201 -44.63 22.58 42.45
C ASP A 201 -45.83 23.44 42.01
N HIS A 202 -45.79 23.98 40.80
CA HIS A 202 -46.88 24.81 40.27
C HIS A 202 -48.15 24.00 40.00
N LEU A 203 -48.02 22.81 39.40
CA LEU A 203 -49.15 21.91 39.17
C LEU A 203 -49.79 21.47 40.50
N ASP A 204 -48.98 21.12 41.49
CA ASP A 204 -49.46 20.71 42.81
C ASP A 204 -50.24 21.86 43.50
N ARG A 205 -49.73 23.11 43.39
CA ARG A 205 -50.42 24.31 43.90
C ARG A 205 -51.72 24.60 43.15
N LEU A 206 -51.73 24.48 41.82
CA LEU A 206 -52.93 24.70 41.00
C LEU A 206 -54.02 23.67 41.33
N GLN A 207 -53.65 22.40 41.48
CA GLN A 207 -54.58 21.35 41.91
C GLN A 207 -55.18 21.65 43.29
N ALA A 208 -54.36 22.09 44.25
CA ALA A 208 -54.82 22.47 45.58
C ALA A 208 -55.75 23.69 45.56
N LEU A 209 -55.43 24.72 44.76
CA LEU A 209 -56.29 25.90 44.59
C LEU A 209 -57.62 25.53 43.93
N TYR A 210 -57.58 24.71 42.88
CA TYR A 210 -58.77 24.22 42.20
C TYR A 210 -59.68 23.42 43.15
N ALA A 211 -59.11 22.51 43.94
CA ALA A 211 -59.85 21.75 44.95
C ALA A 211 -60.50 22.66 46.00
N ARG A 212 -59.83 23.73 46.43
CA ARG A 212 -60.41 24.74 47.35
C ARG A 212 -61.56 25.49 46.70
N VAL A 213 -61.42 25.91 45.45
CA VAL A 213 -62.49 26.59 44.71
C VAL A 213 -63.69 25.67 44.54
N GLN A 214 -63.48 24.40 44.19
CA GLN A 214 -64.54 23.40 44.14
C GLN A 214 -65.23 23.20 45.50
N ALA A 215 -64.48 23.13 46.60
CA ALA A 215 -65.05 22.99 47.94
C ALA A 215 -65.86 24.22 48.35
N LEU A 216 -65.39 25.43 48.04
CA LEU A 216 -66.13 26.68 48.28
C LEU A 216 -67.41 26.74 47.44
N LEU A 217 -67.35 26.34 46.16
CA LEU A 217 -68.52 26.24 45.29
C LEU A 217 -69.52 25.21 45.82
N ALA A 218 -69.07 24.03 46.23
CA ALA A 218 -69.92 22.99 46.81
C ALA A 218 -70.59 23.48 48.09
N ALA A 219 -69.84 24.09 49.01
CA ALA A 219 -70.37 24.67 50.24
C ALA A 219 -71.37 25.81 49.96
N ALA A 220 -71.10 26.67 48.97
CA ALA A 220 -72.01 27.73 48.56
C ALA A 220 -73.30 27.18 47.94
N VAL A 221 -73.23 26.13 47.12
CA VAL A 221 -74.38 25.44 46.53
C VAL A 221 -75.19 24.69 47.59
N GLU A 222 -74.55 24.07 48.57
CA GLU A 222 -75.22 23.42 49.70
C GLU A 222 -75.89 24.44 50.63
N THR A 223 -75.27 25.61 50.80
CA THR A 223 -75.89 26.78 51.45
C THR A 223 -76.95 27.44 50.54
N ALA A 224 -76.96 27.15 49.23
CA ALA A 224 -77.87 27.77 48.27
C ALA A 224 -79.32 27.30 48.39
N GLY A 225 -79.64 26.35 49.27
CA GLY A 225 -81.01 26.26 49.77
C GLY A 225 -81.52 27.60 50.34
N SER A 226 -80.69 28.33 51.11
CA SER A 226 -81.00 29.68 51.60
C SER A 226 -80.47 30.79 50.69
N VAL A 227 -79.38 30.56 49.95
CA VAL A 227 -78.86 31.54 48.98
C VAL A 227 -79.77 31.65 47.76
N LEU A 228 -80.44 30.62 47.24
CA LEU A 228 -81.40 30.77 46.13
C LEU A 228 -82.59 31.64 46.54
N GLU A 229 -83.09 31.52 47.76
CA GLU A 229 -84.13 32.43 48.28
C GLU A 229 -83.62 33.86 48.38
N MET A 230 -82.40 34.05 48.89
CA MET A 230 -81.75 35.35 49.01
C MET A 230 -81.32 35.94 47.65
N LEU A 231 -80.95 35.11 46.66
CA LEU A 231 -80.59 35.48 45.29
C LEU A 231 -81.84 35.85 44.50
N ASN A 232 -82.96 35.17 44.72
CA ASN A 232 -84.24 35.50 44.10
C ASN A 232 -84.75 36.86 44.62
N HIS A 233 -84.53 37.14 45.91
CA HIS A 233 -84.78 38.47 46.51
C HIS A 233 -83.82 39.53 45.97
N TRP A 234 -82.51 39.25 45.91
CA TRP A 234 -81.51 40.16 45.36
C TRP A 234 -81.69 40.40 43.86
N PHE A 235 -82.07 39.38 43.07
CA PHE A 235 -82.39 39.54 41.65
C PHE A 235 -83.62 40.43 41.45
N ALA A 236 -84.63 40.32 42.33
CA ALA A 236 -85.77 41.23 42.31
C ALA A 236 -85.33 42.67 42.64
N ASP A 237 -84.51 42.88 43.67
CA ASP A 237 -84.00 44.19 44.08
C ASP A 237 -83.05 44.82 43.04
N VAL A 238 -82.25 44.00 42.34
CA VAL A 238 -81.31 44.42 41.31
C VAL A 238 -82.01 44.68 39.97
N LEU A 239 -83.04 43.89 39.62
CA LEU A 239 -83.89 44.16 38.45
C LEU A 239 -84.61 45.51 38.58
N ASP A 240 -84.95 45.91 39.80
CA ASP A 240 -85.59 47.21 40.06
C ASP A 240 -84.63 48.41 39.96
N TRP A 241 -83.31 48.19 39.96
CA TRP A 241 -82.33 49.29 40.13
C TRP A 241 -81.28 49.45 39.01
N LEU A 242 -81.24 48.56 38.01
CA LEU A 242 -80.14 48.55 37.05
C LEU A 242 -80.53 48.89 35.59
N PRO A 243 -79.91 49.91 34.96
CA PRO A 243 -80.07 50.15 33.52
C PRO A 243 -79.48 48.98 32.70
N PHE A 244 -80.14 48.67 31.58
CA PHE A 244 -80.11 47.44 30.76
C PHE A 244 -78.75 46.88 30.23
N GLY A 245 -77.57 47.30 30.72
CA GLY A 245 -76.28 46.91 30.12
C GLY A 245 -75.23 46.22 31.02
N LEU A 246 -75.36 46.27 32.35
CA LEU A 246 -74.33 45.77 33.27
C LEU A 246 -74.53 44.30 33.70
N VAL A 247 -75.76 43.81 33.70
CA VAL A 247 -76.09 42.40 34.05
C VAL A 247 -75.51 41.43 33.02
N GLN A 248 -75.56 41.76 31.73
CA GLN A 248 -74.97 40.94 30.67
C GLN A 248 -73.44 40.86 30.77
N LYS A 249 -72.76 41.93 31.21
CA LYS A 249 -71.31 41.92 31.41
C LYS A 249 -70.91 41.05 32.61
N ALA A 250 -71.65 41.12 33.72
CA ALA A 250 -71.41 40.26 34.88
C ALA A 250 -71.65 38.78 34.55
N ALA A 251 -72.72 38.46 33.82
CA ALA A 251 -73.00 37.11 33.35
C ALA A 251 -71.90 36.57 32.42
N ALA A 252 -71.39 37.40 31.50
CA ALA A 252 -70.28 37.02 30.61
C ALA A 252 -68.97 36.76 31.38
N ILE A 253 -68.66 37.56 32.40
CA ILE A 253 -67.47 37.34 33.26
C ILE A 253 -67.61 36.05 34.07
N MET A 254 -68.78 35.80 34.65
CA MET A 254 -69.06 34.56 35.39
C MET A 254 -69.00 33.32 34.50
N GLN A 255 -69.52 33.40 33.27
CA GLN A 255 -69.41 32.34 32.28
C GLN A 255 -67.94 32.11 31.90
N ALA A 256 -67.16 33.16 31.63
CA ALA A 256 -65.74 33.03 31.31
C ALA A 256 -64.95 32.40 32.47
N ILE A 257 -65.26 32.73 33.72
CA ILE A 257 -64.66 32.10 34.90
C ILE A 257 -65.07 30.62 34.98
N ALA A 258 -66.34 30.29 34.74
CA ALA A 258 -66.85 28.93 34.73
C ALA A 258 -66.21 28.08 33.62
N ASP A 259 -66.03 28.64 32.43
CA ASP A 259 -65.39 28.00 31.28
C ASP A 259 -63.91 27.70 31.59
N VAL A 260 -63.17 28.68 32.14
CA VAL A 260 -61.77 28.49 32.58
C VAL A 260 -61.68 27.43 33.69
N LEU A 261 -62.61 27.42 34.65
CA LEU A 261 -62.68 26.40 35.70
C LEU A 261 -63.00 25.00 35.13
N ALA A 262 -63.83 24.92 34.10
CA ALA A 262 -64.17 23.66 33.44
C ALA A 262 -63.02 23.09 32.61
N GLU A 263 -62.21 23.95 31.96
CA GLU A 263 -61.06 23.54 31.15
C GLU A 263 -59.78 23.27 31.96
N MET A 264 -59.66 23.87 33.14
CA MET A 264 -58.48 23.75 34.00
C MET A 264 -58.06 22.31 34.35
N PRO A 265 -58.97 21.37 34.71
CA PRO A 265 -58.60 19.98 34.99
C PRO A 265 -57.98 19.27 33.79
N GLN A 266 -58.52 19.50 32.59
CA GLN A 266 -58.00 18.90 31.37
C GLN A 266 -56.63 19.48 31.03
N THR A 267 -56.45 20.79 31.23
CA THR A 267 -55.17 21.46 31.01
C THR A 267 -54.11 20.97 32.00
N MET A 268 -54.44 20.86 33.29
CA MET A 268 -53.54 20.35 34.33
C MET A 268 -53.16 18.89 34.07
N SER A 269 -54.14 18.03 33.73
CA SER A 269 -53.87 16.64 33.35
C SER A 269 -53.02 16.55 32.09
N GLY A 270 -53.27 17.43 31.11
CA GLY A 270 -52.48 17.52 29.89
C GLY A 270 -51.03 17.92 30.13
N LEU A 271 -50.79 18.91 31.01
CA LEU A 271 -49.43 19.33 31.40
C LEU A 271 -48.71 18.24 32.20
N ASP A 272 -49.41 17.53 33.09
CA ASP A 272 -48.83 16.42 33.84
C ASP A 272 -48.38 15.29 32.90
N LEU A 273 -49.31 14.79 32.07
CA LEU A 273 -49.07 13.65 31.19
C LEU A 273 -48.09 13.94 30.06
N ASN A 274 -48.17 15.13 29.42
CA ASN A 274 -47.40 15.42 28.21
C ASN A 274 -46.11 16.20 28.46
N VAL A 275 -45.96 16.84 29.63
CA VAL A 275 -44.78 17.66 29.93
C VAL A 275 -44.05 17.15 31.16
N ARG A 276 -44.71 17.04 32.32
CA ARG A 276 -44.05 16.63 33.56
C ARG A 276 -43.54 15.20 33.50
N GLN A 277 -44.39 14.22 33.18
CA GLN A 277 -43.99 12.81 33.20
C GLN A 277 -42.83 12.47 32.23
N PRO A 278 -42.80 12.99 30.98
CA PRO A 278 -41.65 12.81 30.10
C PRO A 278 -40.39 13.47 30.65
N LEU A 279 -40.47 14.70 31.18
CA LEU A 279 -39.33 15.37 31.80
C LEU A 279 -38.82 14.59 33.01
N ASP A 280 -39.71 14.01 33.83
CA ASP A 280 -39.33 13.15 34.94
C ASP A 280 -38.59 11.90 34.44
N THR A 281 -39.05 11.26 33.37
CA THR A 281 -38.37 10.06 32.82
C THR A 281 -36.93 10.34 32.41
N TRP A 282 -36.66 11.51 31.84
CA TRP A 282 -35.33 11.87 31.32
C TRP A 282 -34.43 12.58 32.33
N LEU A 283 -35.01 13.34 33.26
CA LEU A 283 -34.30 14.27 34.13
C LEU A 283 -34.45 13.95 35.62
N ALA A 284 -35.29 12.99 36.03
CA ALA A 284 -35.40 12.62 37.44
C ALA A 284 -34.14 11.88 37.90
N ALA A 285 -33.32 12.60 38.65
CA ALA A 285 -32.24 12.06 39.44
C ALA A 285 -32.03 12.95 40.68
N ASP A 286 -31.57 12.34 41.76
CA ASP A 286 -31.19 13.05 42.99
C ASP A 286 -29.92 13.88 42.77
N ASP A 287 -29.03 13.41 41.88
CA ASP A 287 -27.87 14.15 41.38
C ASP A 287 -28.04 14.46 39.89
N PRO A 288 -27.94 15.74 39.45
CA PRO A 288 -27.92 16.10 38.03
C PRO A 288 -26.92 15.31 37.17
N ALA A 289 -25.81 14.87 37.76
CA ALA A 289 -24.78 14.10 37.07
C ALA A 289 -25.24 12.69 36.67
N ASP A 290 -26.27 12.15 37.36
CA ASP A 290 -26.79 10.80 37.21
C ASP A 290 -28.13 10.73 36.45
N ALA A 291 -28.58 11.87 35.88
CA ALA A 291 -29.81 11.93 35.11
C ALA A 291 -29.84 10.85 33.99
N PRO A 292 -30.97 10.14 33.79
CA PRO A 292 -31.10 9.11 32.75
C PRO A 292 -30.70 9.60 31.36
N LEU A 293 -31.09 10.83 30.99
CA LEU A 293 -30.68 11.46 29.73
C LEU A 293 -29.16 11.55 29.59
N ARG A 294 -28.46 11.90 30.67
CA ARG A 294 -27.00 11.99 30.66
C ARG A 294 -26.35 10.62 30.58
N ARG A 295 -26.86 9.64 31.33
CA ARG A 295 -26.33 8.28 31.40
C ARG A 295 -26.60 7.47 30.12
N GLU A 296 -27.77 7.61 29.53
CA GLU A 296 -28.25 6.75 28.44
C GLU A 296 -28.02 7.36 27.06
N LEU A 297 -27.98 8.69 26.94
CA LEU A 297 -27.79 9.36 25.67
C LEU A 297 -26.46 10.10 25.59
N ILE A 298 -26.22 11.06 26.51
CA ILE A 298 -25.07 11.97 26.39
C ILE A 298 -23.76 11.24 26.60
N GLY A 299 -23.66 10.42 27.65
CA GLY A 299 -22.46 9.64 27.99
C GLY A 299 -22.02 8.72 26.85
N PRO A 300 -22.89 7.81 26.35
CA PRO A 300 -22.56 6.94 25.22
C PRO A 300 -22.20 7.69 23.95
N LEU A 301 -22.86 8.81 23.64
CA LEU A 301 -22.48 9.64 22.48
C LEU A 301 -21.11 10.27 22.65
N ARG A 302 -20.83 10.88 23.82
CA ARG A 302 -19.55 11.53 24.10
C ARG A 302 -18.39 10.54 24.15
N ASP A 303 -18.56 9.48 24.93
CA ASP A 303 -17.47 8.56 25.29
C ASP A 303 -17.38 7.39 24.30
N GLY A 304 -18.51 6.97 23.70
CA GLY A 304 -18.58 5.85 22.78
C GLY A 304 -18.56 6.22 21.29
N VAL A 305 -18.90 7.47 20.91
CA VAL A 305 -18.93 7.88 19.50
C VAL A 305 -17.93 9.01 19.23
N LEU A 306 -18.08 10.17 19.89
CA LEU A 306 -17.29 11.35 19.57
C LEU A 306 -15.81 11.18 19.95
N THR A 307 -15.53 10.59 21.12
CA THR A 307 -14.15 10.36 21.56
C THR A 307 -13.40 9.36 20.66
N PRO A 308 -13.98 8.20 20.32
CA PRO A 308 -13.38 7.29 19.35
C PRO A 308 -13.24 7.91 17.95
N ALA A 309 -14.21 8.71 17.50
CA ALA A 309 -14.13 9.38 16.19
C ALA A 309 -12.92 10.31 16.12
N ASP A 310 -12.67 11.13 17.14
CA ASP A 310 -11.44 11.96 17.21
C ASP A 310 -10.17 11.13 17.23
N ALA A 311 -10.18 10.00 17.94
CA ALA A 311 -9.03 9.09 17.95
C ALA A 311 -8.75 8.49 16.57
N VAL A 312 -9.79 8.16 15.79
CA VAL A 312 -9.66 7.67 14.41
C VAL A 312 -9.13 8.77 13.49
N ILE A 313 -9.66 10.00 13.61
CA ILE A 313 -9.19 11.17 12.86
C ILE A 313 -7.69 11.41 13.13
N GLY A 314 -7.27 11.40 14.39
CA GLY A 314 -5.85 11.56 14.75
C GLY A 314 -4.96 10.42 14.25
N LYS A 315 -5.47 9.18 14.24
CA LYS A 315 -4.76 8.03 13.67
C LYS A 315 -4.63 8.12 12.16
N ALA A 316 -5.62 8.66 11.45
CA ALA A 316 -5.57 8.86 10.01
C ALA A 316 -4.44 9.84 9.63
N ASP A 317 -4.32 10.98 10.32
CA ASP A 317 -3.23 11.93 10.13
C ASP A 317 -1.85 11.29 10.42
N THR A 318 -1.75 10.50 11.49
CA THR A 318 -0.53 9.77 11.83
C THR A 318 -0.17 8.72 10.75
N LEU A 319 -1.17 7.99 10.24
CA LEU A 319 -1.00 7.01 9.19
C LEU A 319 -0.52 7.67 7.90
N GLN A 320 -1.04 8.84 7.52
CA GLN A 320 -0.59 9.57 6.34
C GLN A 320 0.89 9.92 6.46
N LYS A 321 1.29 10.52 7.59
CA LYS A 321 2.67 10.93 7.82
C LYS A 321 3.59 9.73 7.76
N ALA A 322 3.25 8.65 8.48
CA ALA A 322 4.02 7.41 8.45
C ALA A 322 4.09 6.82 7.03
N TYR A 323 2.98 6.78 6.29
CA TYR A 323 2.94 6.27 4.92
C TYR A 323 3.83 7.10 3.98
N ARG A 324 3.69 8.43 3.98
CA ARG A 324 4.47 9.32 3.12
C ARG A 324 5.95 9.30 3.45
N GLU A 325 6.30 9.39 4.73
CA GLU A 325 7.68 9.50 5.19
C GLU A 325 8.42 8.16 5.15
N GLN A 326 7.76 7.05 5.53
CA GLN A 326 8.42 5.76 5.69
C GLN A 326 8.29 4.86 4.47
N LEU A 327 7.28 5.08 3.61
CA LEU A 327 6.99 4.19 2.49
C LEU A 327 7.03 4.92 1.14
N ALA A 328 6.16 5.90 0.91
CA ALA A 328 6.00 6.51 -0.41
C ALA A 328 7.27 7.25 -0.87
N THR A 329 7.80 8.16 -0.05
CA THR A 329 8.98 8.97 -0.42
C THR A 329 10.24 8.11 -0.60
N PRO A 330 10.59 7.18 0.31
CA PRO A 330 11.75 6.31 0.13
C PRO A 330 11.62 5.41 -1.11
N LEU A 331 10.42 4.89 -1.40
CA LEU A 331 10.19 4.06 -2.57
C LEU A 331 10.31 4.85 -3.87
N GLN A 332 9.68 6.02 -3.96
CA GLN A 332 9.84 6.91 -5.13
C GLN A 332 11.31 7.26 -5.36
N SER A 333 12.04 7.57 -4.29
CA SER A 333 13.48 7.86 -4.37
C SER A 333 14.29 6.64 -4.83
N ALA A 334 13.98 5.44 -4.34
CA ALA A 334 14.66 4.21 -4.73
C ALA A 334 14.40 3.87 -6.21
N VAL A 335 13.17 4.03 -6.69
CA VAL A 335 12.79 3.83 -8.10
C VAL A 335 13.52 4.83 -8.99
N ALA A 336 13.51 6.12 -8.65
CA ALA A 336 14.21 7.16 -9.39
C ALA A 336 15.73 6.91 -9.44
N ASN A 337 16.35 6.57 -8.31
CA ASN A 337 17.77 6.21 -8.25
C ASN A 337 18.08 5.00 -9.14
N ARG A 338 17.20 3.98 -9.16
CA ARG A 338 17.38 2.80 -10.02
C ARG A 338 17.31 3.17 -11.50
N GLN A 339 16.35 4.00 -11.91
CA GLN A 339 16.22 4.47 -13.29
C GLN A 339 17.47 5.27 -13.72
N GLN A 340 17.99 6.13 -12.84
CA GLN A 340 19.23 6.85 -13.09
C GLN A 340 20.44 5.91 -13.24
N LEU A 341 20.53 4.88 -12.39
CA LEU A 341 21.60 3.88 -12.49
C LEU A 341 21.55 3.14 -13.82
N ARG A 342 20.35 2.75 -14.29
CA ARG A 342 20.15 2.12 -15.60
C ARG A 342 20.64 3.01 -16.74
N ALA A 343 20.23 4.28 -16.74
CA ALA A 343 20.69 5.23 -17.76
C ALA A 343 22.22 5.39 -17.77
N GLN A 344 22.87 5.36 -16.60
CA GLN A 344 24.34 5.39 -16.51
C GLN A 344 24.99 4.11 -17.04
N ILE A 345 24.44 2.94 -16.73
CA ILE A 345 24.92 1.64 -17.24
C ILE A 345 24.79 1.61 -18.77
N ASP A 346 23.66 2.02 -19.33
CA ASP A 346 23.43 2.07 -20.77
C ASP A 346 24.40 3.03 -21.47
N ALA A 347 24.62 4.21 -20.89
CA ALA A 347 25.59 5.17 -21.40
C ALA A 347 27.03 4.62 -21.37
N TYR A 348 27.40 3.94 -20.28
CA TYR A 348 28.72 3.31 -20.13
C TYR A 348 28.96 2.22 -21.17
N ARG A 349 27.94 1.38 -21.43
CA ARG A 349 27.97 0.36 -22.48
C ARG A 349 28.15 0.94 -23.87
N GLN A 350 27.37 1.96 -24.22
CA GLN A 350 27.50 2.65 -25.49
C GLN A 350 28.90 3.27 -25.68
N GLN A 351 29.49 3.78 -24.60
CA GLN A 351 30.83 4.38 -24.64
C GLN A 351 31.96 3.36 -24.78
N HIS A 352 31.76 2.12 -24.34
CA HIS A 352 32.81 1.08 -24.31
C HIS A 352 32.55 -0.12 -25.21
N GLY A 353 31.44 -0.13 -25.97
CA GLY A 353 31.13 -1.14 -26.97
C GLY A 353 30.86 -2.53 -26.36
N VAL A 354 30.31 -2.57 -25.14
CA VAL A 354 29.96 -3.79 -24.41
C VAL A 354 28.46 -4.03 -24.43
#